data_AF-A0A7S9GRS3-F1
#
_entry.id   AF-A0A7S9GRS3-F1
#
_cell.length_a   1.000
_cell.length_b   1.000
_cell.length_c   1.000
_cell.angle_alpha   90.00
_cell.angle_beta   90.00
_cell.angle_gamma   90.00
#
_symmetry.space_group_name_H-M   'P 1'
#
loop_
_entity.id
_entity.type
_entity.pdbx_description
1 polymer ?
#
loop_
_entity_poly.entity_id
_entity_poly.type
_entity_poly.pdbx_seq_one_letter_code
_entity_poly.pdbx_strand_id
1 'polypeptide(L)'
;MADSEDHIALAAEYALGTLDAEERAQVESMAALDSAFAAVVQAWEFRLASLNQMVGSIEPRAIVWDNIKAAIGLSSEAQGPPLPLPEAPPLSSHVAPPAPVPSLRPSPAPEFVPAETSSPPAIELRRAPARVDDDSNVIALSSRVRRWRSIASAASAIAAALLVMLGLQIFQPDALPNAFRPKPRIQTVEVKVPAPAFAPSSQYVALLQGPSGGPAFILTIDGATKNFTVRKVGATADPGKNFELWLISDKLPQPRSLGVIGTSDFTARPVLSGYDPDVINGATYAVTVEQAGGSPSGQPTSAPILTGKLIETVPPASAPPR
;
A
#
# COMPACT_ATOMS: atom_id res chain seq x y z
N MET A 1 7.78 -5.64 -15.38
CA MET A 1 7.65 -4.20 -15.02
C MET A 1 6.20 -3.75 -15.03
N ALA A 2 5.30 -4.35 -15.81
CA ALA A 2 3.85 -4.12 -15.71
C ALA A 2 3.29 -4.54 -14.33
N ASP A 3 3.83 -5.62 -13.75
CA ASP A 3 3.36 -6.21 -12.49
C ASP A 3 3.41 -5.23 -11.30
N SER A 4 4.32 -4.24 -11.31
CA SER A 4 4.43 -3.29 -10.20
C SER A 4 3.33 -2.23 -10.19
N GLU A 5 2.82 -1.82 -11.34
CA GLU A 5 1.79 -0.77 -11.42
C GLU A 5 0.43 -1.34 -11.01
N ASP A 6 0.12 -2.54 -11.48
CA ASP A 6 -1.07 -3.30 -11.09
C ASP A 6 -1.05 -3.62 -9.59
N HIS A 7 0.10 -3.96 -9.01
CA HIS A 7 0.24 -4.18 -7.57
C HIS A 7 0.01 -2.90 -6.75
N ILE A 8 0.48 -1.74 -7.23
CA ILE A 8 0.25 -0.48 -6.53
C ILE A 8 -1.23 -0.10 -6.54
N ALA A 9 -1.90 -0.29 -7.68
CA ALA A 9 -3.33 -0.06 -7.81
C ALA A 9 -4.13 -1.00 -6.91
N LEU A 10 -3.84 -2.31 -6.96
CA LEU A 10 -4.49 -3.33 -6.16
C LEU A 10 -4.32 -3.08 -4.65
N ALA A 11 -3.13 -2.65 -4.21
CA ALA A 11 -2.87 -2.28 -2.82
C ALA A 11 -3.69 -1.05 -2.39
N ALA A 12 -3.86 -0.07 -3.28
CA ALA A 12 -4.67 1.12 -3.00
C ALA A 12 -6.16 0.75 -2.88
N GLU A 13 -6.67 -0.11 -3.76
CA GLU A 13 -8.06 -0.61 -3.73
C GLU A 13 -8.35 -1.43 -2.48
N TYR A 14 -7.41 -2.28 -2.07
CA TYR A 14 -7.48 -2.99 -0.80
C TYR A 14 -7.59 -2.02 0.39
N ALA A 15 -6.72 -1.01 0.45
CA ALA A 15 -6.69 -0.03 1.54
C ALA A 15 -7.93 0.89 1.56
N LEU A 16 -8.49 1.22 0.40
CA LEU A 16 -9.78 1.92 0.27
C LEU A 16 -10.97 1.02 0.65
N GLY A 17 -10.77 -0.29 0.67
CA GLY A 17 -11.78 -1.29 0.97
C GLY A 17 -12.77 -1.54 -0.17
N THR A 18 -12.41 -1.21 -1.42
CA THR A 18 -13.28 -1.35 -2.60
C THR A 18 -13.26 -2.74 -3.23
N LEU A 19 -12.33 -3.60 -2.83
CA LEU A 19 -12.24 -4.98 -3.29
C LEU A 19 -13.35 -5.86 -2.72
N ASP A 20 -13.75 -6.86 -3.51
CA ASP A 20 -14.66 -7.90 -3.05
C ASP A 20 -13.97 -8.89 -2.09
N ALA A 21 -14.72 -9.92 -1.64
CA ALA A 21 -14.21 -10.87 -0.66
C ALA A 21 -13.12 -11.80 -1.21
N GLU A 22 -13.19 -12.19 -2.47
CA GLU A 22 -12.24 -13.11 -3.10
C GLU A 22 -10.93 -12.38 -3.43
N GLU A 23 -11.02 -11.19 -4.01
CA GLU A 23 -9.88 -10.32 -4.30
C GLU A 23 -9.16 -9.91 -3.01
N ARG A 24 -9.91 -9.59 -1.95
CA ARG A 24 -9.33 -9.28 -0.64
C ARG A 24 -8.52 -10.46 -0.09
N ALA A 25 -9.06 -11.68 -0.14
CA ALA A 25 -8.36 -12.88 0.33
C ALA A 25 -7.09 -13.18 -0.50
N GLN A 26 -7.12 -12.88 -1.81
CA GLN A 26 -5.95 -12.97 -2.68
C GLN A 26 -4.87 -11.98 -2.25
N VAL A 27 -5.22 -10.72 -1.98
CA VAL A 27 -4.29 -9.69 -1.51
C VAL A 27 -3.69 -10.07 -0.15
N GLU A 28 -4.49 -10.58 0.79
CA GLU A 28 -4.01 -11.06 2.10
C GLU A 28 -3.01 -12.21 1.95
N SER A 29 -3.31 -13.17 1.08
CA SER A 29 -2.41 -14.29 0.78
C SER A 29 -1.10 -13.80 0.15
N MET A 30 -1.19 -12.84 -0.77
CA MET A 30 -0.02 -12.25 -1.43
C MET A 30 0.84 -11.44 -0.44
N ALA A 31 0.22 -10.63 0.42
CA ALA A 31 0.91 -9.86 1.46
C ALA A 31 1.56 -10.75 2.54
N ALA A 32 0.99 -11.94 2.80
CA ALA A 32 1.62 -12.91 3.69
C ALA A 32 2.91 -13.52 3.12
N LEU A 33 3.04 -13.57 1.80
CA LEU A 33 4.17 -14.19 1.09
C LEU A 33 5.21 -13.16 0.62
N ASP A 34 4.79 -11.93 0.29
CA ASP A 34 5.64 -10.85 -0.21
C ASP A 34 5.63 -9.64 0.74
N SER A 35 6.74 -9.47 1.47
CA SER A 35 6.92 -8.36 2.40
C SER A 35 7.05 -6.99 1.72
N ALA A 36 7.52 -6.94 0.46
CA ALA A 36 7.61 -5.70 -0.28
C ALA A 36 6.21 -5.22 -0.67
N PHE A 37 5.35 -6.13 -1.14
CA PHE A 37 3.95 -5.83 -1.41
C PHE A 37 3.18 -5.47 -0.13
N ALA A 38 3.40 -6.18 0.98
CA ALA A 38 2.81 -5.84 2.28
C ALA A 38 3.18 -4.41 2.74
N ALA A 39 4.41 -3.97 2.47
CA ALA A 39 4.83 -2.60 2.77
C ALA A 39 4.09 -1.55 1.91
N VAL A 40 3.75 -1.87 0.65
CA VAL A 40 2.94 -0.99 -0.21
C VAL A 40 1.51 -0.87 0.31
N VAL A 41 0.89 -1.97 0.74
CA VAL A 41 -0.44 -1.99 1.37
C VAL A 41 -0.44 -1.11 2.63
N GLN A 42 0.50 -1.34 3.56
CA GLN A 42 0.61 -0.54 4.78
C GLN A 42 0.84 0.95 4.51
N ALA A 43 1.63 1.30 3.50
CA ALA A 43 1.85 2.69 3.12
C ALA A 43 0.57 3.39 2.68
N TRP A 44 -0.31 2.68 1.94
CA TRP A 44 -1.62 3.19 1.55
C TRP A 44 -2.57 3.31 2.74
N GLU A 45 -2.65 2.31 3.60
CA GLU A 45 -3.47 2.36 4.82
C GLU A 45 -3.08 3.55 5.71
N PHE A 46 -1.78 3.77 5.92
CA PHE A 46 -1.27 4.90 6.70
C PHE A 46 -1.61 6.26 6.05
N ARG A 47 -1.46 6.37 4.73
CA ARG A 47 -1.81 7.59 3.99
C ARG A 47 -3.29 7.93 4.14
N LEU A 48 -4.16 6.93 4.05
CA LEU A 48 -5.61 7.12 4.17
C LEU A 48 -6.06 7.32 5.63
N ALA A 49 -5.35 6.73 6.61
CA ALA A 49 -5.65 6.90 8.03
C ALA A 49 -5.60 8.38 8.47
N SER A 50 -4.76 9.20 7.83
CA SER A 50 -4.70 10.65 8.07
C SER A 50 -6.02 11.36 7.74
N LEU A 51 -6.78 10.88 6.76
CA LEU A 51 -8.09 11.43 6.40
C LEU A 51 -9.14 11.13 7.48
N ASN A 52 -9.02 10.00 8.18
CA ASN A 52 -9.94 9.64 9.26
C ASN A 52 -9.84 10.63 10.45
N GLN A 53 -8.68 11.27 10.65
CA GLN A 53 -8.50 12.31 11.68
C GLN A 53 -9.29 13.59 11.37
N MET A 54 -9.71 13.79 10.13
CA MET A 54 -10.52 14.95 9.72
C MET A 54 -12.02 14.72 9.96
N VAL A 55 -12.42 13.51 10.32
CA VAL A 55 -13.81 13.15 10.61
C VAL A 55 -14.07 13.29 12.11
N GLY A 56 -15.15 13.97 12.49
CA GLY A 56 -15.53 14.11 13.89
C GLY A 56 -15.98 12.78 14.51
N SER A 57 -15.74 12.59 15.81
CA SER A 57 -16.27 11.44 16.55
C SER A 57 -17.81 11.51 16.61
N ILE A 58 -18.46 10.38 16.33
CA ILE A 58 -19.91 10.21 16.47
C ILE A 58 -20.12 9.12 17.51
N GLU A 59 -20.79 9.47 18.62
CA GLU A 59 -21.11 8.52 19.69
C GLU A 59 -22.05 7.42 19.15
N PRO A 60 -21.65 6.13 19.19
CA PRO A 60 -22.53 5.03 18.84
C PRO A 60 -23.70 4.92 19.81
N ARG A 61 -24.80 4.30 19.38
CA ARG A 61 -25.91 3.98 20.30
C ARG A 61 -25.42 2.99 21.37
N ALA A 62 -25.82 3.18 22.63
CA ALA A 62 -25.37 2.36 23.77
C ALA A 62 -25.51 0.84 23.56
N ILE A 63 -26.55 0.38 22.86
CA ILE A 63 -26.79 -1.03 22.56
C ILE A 63 -25.69 -1.69 21.71
N VAL A 64 -24.93 -0.90 20.94
CA VAL A 64 -23.87 -1.41 20.04
C VAL A 64 -22.81 -2.16 20.85
N TRP A 65 -22.44 -1.66 22.03
CA TRP A 65 -21.44 -2.31 22.88
C TRP A 65 -21.92 -3.67 23.42
N ASP A 66 -23.18 -3.75 23.84
CA ASP A 66 -23.76 -5.00 24.33
C ASP A 66 -23.89 -6.04 23.21
N ASN A 67 -24.26 -5.61 22.00
CA ASN A 67 -24.28 -6.48 20.82
C ASN A 67 -22.88 -7.00 20.46
N ILE A 68 -21.86 -6.13 20.53
CA ILE A 68 -20.47 -6.53 20.27
C ILE A 68 -20.04 -7.58 21.29
N LYS A 69 -20.23 -7.34 22.60
CA LYS A 69 -19.89 -8.30 23.67
C LYS A 69 -20.59 -9.65 23.49
N ALA A 70 -21.85 -9.65 23.07
CA ALA A 70 -22.58 -10.87 22.79
C ALA A 70 -22.00 -11.62 21.57
N ALA A 71 -21.68 -10.90 20.48
CA ALA A 71 -21.13 -11.48 19.25
C ALA A 71 -19.73 -12.09 19.44
N ILE A 72 -18.89 -11.47 20.26
CA ILE A 72 -17.53 -11.96 20.56
C ILE A 72 -17.48 -12.96 21.74
N GLY A 73 -18.64 -13.41 22.23
CA GLY A 73 -18.73 -14.44 23.27
C GLY A 73 -18.30 -13.99 24.67
N LEU A 74 -18.01 -12.70 24.88
CA LEU A 74 -17.60 -12.14 26.18
C LEU A 74 -18.75 -12.06 27.22
N SER A 75 -19.93 -12.61 26.89
CA SER A 75 -21.13 -12.58 27.75
C SER A 75 -21.64 -13.97 28.17
N SER A 76 -20.86 -15.05 28.03
CA SER A 76 -21.25 -16.37 28.53
C SER A 76 -20.07 -17.18 29.04
N GLU A 77 -19.63 -16.85 30.24
CA GLU A 77 -18.95 -17.78 31.13
C GLU A 77 -19.79 -17.95 32.39
N ALA A 78 -20.90 -18.68 32.28
CA ALA A 78 -21.60 -19.35 33.39
C ALA A 78 -22.88 -20.05 32.89
N GLN A 79 -22.94 -21.37 33.11
CA GLN A 79 -24.11 -22.27 32.94
C GLN A 79 -24.45 -22.75 31.52
N GLY A 80 -23.55 -23.53 30.93
CA GLY A 80 -23.95 -24.72 30.15
C GLY A 80 -23.81 -25.98 31.02
N PRO A 81 -24.71 -26.98 30.95
CA PRO A 81 -24.51 -28.27 31.62
C PRO A 81 -23.15 -28.88 31.20
N PRO A 82 -22.49 -29.69 32.05
CA PRO A 82 -21.27 -30.37 31.65
C PRO A 82 -21.56 -31.20 30.40
N LEU A 83 -20.92 -30.87 29.28
CA LEU A 83 -20.96 -31.71 28.10
C LEU A 83 -20.35 -33.07 28.50
N PRO A 84 -21.05 -34.20 28.33
CA PRO A 84 -20.40 -35.49 28.46
C PRO A 84 -19.30 -35.54 27.40
N LEU A 85 -18.06 -35.73 27.86
CA LEU A 85 -16.91 -35.95 26.99
C LEU A 85 -17.27 -37.10 26.03
N PRO A 86 -17.21 -36.91 24.70
CA PRO A 86 -17.37 -38.03 23.78
C PRO A 86 -16.21 -38.99 24.06
N GLU A 87 -16.57 -40.19 24.52
CA GLU A 87 -15.64 -41.29 24.65
C GLU A 87 -14.99 -41.53 23.29
N ALA A 88 -13.67 -41.37 23.24
CA ALA A 88 -12.91 -41.52 22.00
C ALA A 88 -13.10 -42.94 21.47
N PRO A 89 -13.66 -43.14 20.26
CA PRO A 89 -13.68 -44.46 19.64
C PRO A 89 -12.23 -44.90 19.40
N PRO A 90 -11.88 -46.17 19.62
CA PRO A 90 -10.52 -46.64 19.42
C PRO A 90 -10.11 -46.44 17.96
N LEU A 91 -8.93 -45.84 17.78
CA LEU A 91 -8.22 -45.67 16.53
C LEU A 91 -8.22 -46.99 15.75
N SER A 92 -9.09 -47.12 14.75
CA SER A 92 -8.99 -48.18 13.76
C SER A 92 -7.92 -47.79 12.75
N SER A 93 -6.71 -48.25 13.03
CA SER A 93 -5.58 -48.26 12.11
C SER A 93 -5.92 -49.16 10.90
N HIS A 94 -6.50 -48.60 9.85
CA HIS A 94 -6.56 -49.28 8.55
C HIS A 94 -5.61 -48.59 7.58
N VAL A 95 -4.38 -49.09 7.56
CA VAL A 95 -3.39 -48.82 6.51
C VAL A 95 -3.86 -49.57 5.26
N ALA A 96 -4.42 -48.84 4.30
CA ALA A 96 -4.69 -49.35 2.96
C ALA A 96 -3.45 -49.09 2.06
N PRO A 97 -2.87 -50.12 1.41
CA PRO A 97 -1.76 -49.92 0.48
C PRO A 97 -2.24 -49.27 -0.84
N PRO A 98 -1.37 -48.50 -1.53
CA PRO A 98 -1.74 -47.75 -2.73
C PRO A 98 -1.95 -48.67 -3.94
N ALA A 99 -3.06 -48.47 -4.65
CA ALA A 99 -3.35 -49.13 -5.92
C ALA A 99 -2.44 -48.59 -7.06
N PRO A 100 -2.03 -49.43 -8.03
CA PRO A 100 -1.13 -49.05 -9.10
C PRO A 100 -1.83 -48.27 -10.22
N VAL A 101 -1.12 -47.25 -10.74
CA VAL A 101 -1.50 -46.38 -11.85
C VAL A 101 -1.33 -47.12 -13.19
N PRO A 102 -2.30 -47.10 -14.14
CA PRO A 102 -2.10 -47.68 -15.47
C PRO A 102 -1.29 -46.75 -16.39
N SER A 103 -0.29 -47.32 -17.06
CA SER A 103 0.60 -46.66 -18.01
C SER A 103 -0.07 -46.24 -19.33
N LEU A 104 0.32 -45.06 -19.81
CA LEU A 104 0.00 -44.48 -21.10
C LEU A 104 0.44 -45.37 -22.28
N ARG A 105 -0.44 -45.55 -23.28
CA ARG A 105 -0.05 -46.03 -24.61
C ARG A 105 0.34 -44.85 -25.51
N PRO A 106 1.41 -44.95 -26.30
CA PRO A 106 1.72 -43.98 -27.35
C PRO A 106 0.88 -44.24 -28.61
N SER A 107 0.43 -43.13 -29.23
CA SER A 107 -0.28 -43.08 -30.51
C SER A 107 0.71 -43.01 -31.67
N PRO A 108 0.50 -43.71 -32.81
CA PRO A 108 1.41 -43.66 -33.95
C PRO A 108 1.14 -42.46 -34.88
N ALA A 109 2.23 -41.88 -35.38
CA ALA A 109 2.27 -40.79 -36.35
C ALA A 109 1.96 -41.29 -37.78
N PRO A 110 1.38 -40.44 -38.67
CA PRO A 110 1.29 -40.75 -40.08
C PRO A 110 2.51 -40.26 -40.89
N GLU A 111 2.84 -41.14 -41.82
CA GLU A 111 3.94 -41.29 -42.76
C GLU A 111 4.01 -40.19 -43.84
N PHE A 112 5.23 -39.71 -44.11
CA PHE A 112 5.56 -38.88 -45.28
C PHE A 112 5.66 -39.75 -46.53
N VAL A 113 5.01 -39.34 -47.62
CA VAL A 113 5.19 -39.95 -48.94
C VAL A 113 5.75 -38.89 -49.90
N PRO A 114 6.96 -39.05 -50.46
CA PRO A 114 7.37 -38.34 -51.64
C PRO A 114 7.46 -39.30 -52.82
N ALA A 115 6.80 -38.95 -53.93
CA ALA A 115 7.06 -39.57 -55.21
C ALA A 115 7.40 -38.46 -56.22
N GLU A 116 8.71 -38.31 -56.45
CA GLU A 116 9.26 -37.75 -57.68
C GLU A 116 8.85 -38.60 -58.88
N THR A 117 8.78 -37.99 -60.07
CA THR A 117 9.50 -38.38 -61.31
C THR A 117 8.89 -37.61 -62.49
N SER A 118 9.69 -36.76 -63.15
CA SER A 118 10.29 -36.97 -64.49
C SER A 118 9.29 -36.75 -65.65
N SER A 119 9.56 -36.12 -66.79
CA SER A 119 10.66 -35.37 -67.42
C SER A 119 10.12 -34.84 -68.80
N PRO A 120 10.85 -34.01 -69.56
CA PRO A 120 10.39 -33.16 -70.70
C PRO A 120 10.72 -33.82 -72.08
N PRO A 121 11.00 -33.15 -73.24
CA PRO A 121 10.74 -31.77 -73.78
C PRO A 121 10.20 -31.76 -75.25
N ALA A 122 9.92 -30.58 -75.83
CA ALA A 122 10.08 -30.36 -77.29
C ALA A 122 10.30 -28.88 -77.64
N ILE A 123 11.33 -28.65 -78.44
CA ILE A 123 11.83 -27.38 -78.99
C ILE A 123 11.07 -27.05 -80.29
N GLU A 124 10.78 -25.77 -80.59
CA GLU A 124 10.90 -25.30 -81.98
C GLU A 124 11.08 -23.78 -82.17
N LEU A 125 11.73 -23.47 -83.29
CA LEU A 125 12.48 -22.28 -83.69
C LEU A 125 11.66 -21.00 -84.02
N ARG A 126 12.21 -19.84 -83.59
CA ARG A 126 12.69 -18.71 -84.43
C ARG A 126 11.82 -18.21 -85.62
N ARG A 127 11.31 -16.96 -85.52
CA ARG A 127 11.39 -15.92 -86.58
C ARG A 127 10.95 -14.51 -86.09
N ALA A 128 11.79 -13.51 -86.31
CA ALA A 128 11.44 -12.08 -86.48
C ALA A 128 11.77 -11.72 -87.94
N PRO A 129 11.05 -10.81 -88.63
CA PRO A 129 11.23 -9.35 -88.46
C PRO A 129 9.87 -8.60 -88.69
N ALA A 130 9.67 -7.28 -88.74
CA ALA A 130 10.50 -6.08 -88.82
C ALA A 130 9.69 -4.93 -88.17
N ARG A 131 10.39 -3.96 -87.60
CA ARG A 131 9.81 -2.72 -87.07
C ARG A 131 9.95 -1.63 -88.13
N VAL A 132 8.85 -0.96 -88.46
CA VAL A 132 8.83 0.38 -89.08
C VAL A 132 7.81 1.18 -88.26
N ASP A 133 8.32 2.07 -87.41
CA ASP A 133 7.56 3.10 -86.69
C ASP A 133 7.97 4.44 -87.33
N ASP A 134 7.03 5.22 -87.89
CA ASP A 134 7.23 6.67 -88.05
C ASP A 134 5.89 7.41 -88.19
N ASP A 135 5.21 7.64 -87.05
CA ASP A 135 4.14 8.64 -86.86
C ASP A 135 3.66 8.73 -85.38
N SER A 136 4.16 7.83 -84.52
CA SER A 136 3.74 7.64 -83.12
C SER A 136 4.29 8.69 -82.12
N ASN A 137 5.09 9.66 -82.57
CA ASN A 137 5.92 10.49 -81.68
C ASN A 137 5.18 11.70 -81.07
N VAL A 138 4.17 12.26 -81.75
CA VAL A 138 3.51 13.51 -81.27
C VAL A 138 2.39 13.23 -80.25
N ILE A 139 1.75 12.06 -80.30
CA ILE A 139 0.72 11.63 -79.33
C ILE A 139 1.37 11.08 -78.04
N ALA A 140 2.58 10.50 -78.15
CA ALA A 140 3.33 9.99 -76.99
C ALA A 140 3.86 11.11 -76.08
N LEU A 141 4.23 12.26 -76.64
CA LEU A 141 4.79 13.37 -75.86
C LEU A 141 3.71 14.17 -75.12
N SER A 142 2.57 14.45 -75.77
CA SER A 142 1.46 15.19 -75.17
C SER A 142 0.77 14.42 -74.02
N SER A 143 0.66 13.09 -74.14
CA SER A 143 0.13 12.22 -73.08
C SER A 143 1.10 12.07 -71.89
N ARG A 144 2.42 12.18 -72.11
CA ARG A 144 3.43 12.19 -71.03
C ARG A 144 3.39 13.47 -70.22
N VAL A 145 3.28 14.63 -70.87
CA VAL A 145 3.22 15.94 -70.18
C VAL A 145 1.95 16.06 -69.34
N ARG A 146 0.80 15.57 -69.83
CA ARG A 146 -0.45 15.58 -69.07
C ARG A 146 -0.42 14.65 -67.85
N ARG A 147 0.22 13.47 -67.97
CA ARG A 147 0.46 12.54 -66.85
C ARG A 147 1.46 13.09 -65.82
N TRP A 148 2.52 13.76 -66.26
CA TRP A 148 3.45 14.44 -65.33
C TRP A 148 2.78 15.58 -64.57
N ARG A 149 1.88 16.33 -65.22
CA ARG A 149 1.07 17.36 -64.55
C ARG A 149 0.06 16.78 -63.55
N SER A 150 -0.53 15.61 -63.82
CA SER A 150 -1.40 14.95 -62.83
C SER A 150 -0.63 14.38 -61.65
N ILE A 151 0.59 13.85 -61.88
CA ILE A 151 1.46 13.38 -60.79
C ILE A 151 1.94 14.54 -59.92
N ALA A 152 2.35 15.66 -60.53
CA ALA A 152 2.78 16.85 -59.79
C ALA A 152 1.64 17.46 -58.95
N SER A 153 0.42 17.48 -59.47
CA SER A 153 -0.76 17.95 -58.72
C SER A 153 -1.17 17.00 -57.60
N ALA A 154 -1.11 15.68 -57.82
CA ALA A 154 -1.36 14.69 -56.77
C ALA A 154 -0.30 14.78 -55.64
N ALA A 155 0.98 14.93 -55.99
CA ALA A 155 2.05 15.11 -55.01
C ALA A 155 1.90 16.41 -54.21
N SER A 156 1.49 17.50 -54.86
CA SER A 156 1.24 18.78 -54.19
C SER A 156 0.05 18.72 -53.23
N ALA A 157 -1.02 17.99 -53.57
CA ALA A 157 -2.16 17.79 -52.68
C ALA A 157 -1.79 16.98 -51.42
N ILE A 158 -0.95 15.94 -51.57
CA ILE A 158 -0.44 15.17 -50.43
C ILE A 158 0.47 16.04 -49.54
N ALA A 159 1.36 16.83 -50.13
CA ALA A 159 2.21 17.74 -49.37
C ALA A 159 1.41 18.80 -48.59
N ALA A 160 0.36 19.36 -49.19
CA ALA A 160 -0.53 20.29 -48.51
C ALA A 160 -1.29 19.60 -47.35
N ALA A 161 -1.77 18.37 -47.53
CA ALA A 161 -2.41 17.60 -46.47
C ALA A 161 -1.45 17.28 -45.31
N LEU A 162 -0.19 16.94 -45.62
CA LEU A 162 0.84 16.71 -44.61
C LEU A 162 1.20 17.98 -43.83
N LEU A 163 1.25 19.14 -44.49
CA LEU A 163 1.48 20.42 -43.81
C LEU A 163 0.31 20.80 -42.88
N VAL A 164 -0.92 20.56 -43.31
CA VAL A 164 -2.11 20.76 -42.45
C VAL A 164 -2.07 19.78 -41.26
N MET A 165 -1.73 18.52 -41.48
CA MET A 165 -1.62 17.52 -40.43
C MET A 165 -0.50 17.84 -39.44
N LEU A 166 0.65 18.33 -39.92
CA LEU A 166 1.76 18.78 -39.08
C LEU A 166 1.40 20.04 -38.28
N GLY A 167 0.66 20.98 -38.89
CA GLY A 167 0.12 22.15 -38.21
C GLY A 167 -0.84 21.77 -37.09
N LEU A 168 -1.76 20.84 -37.34
CA LEU A 168 -2.66 20.29 -36.32
C LEU A 168 -1.89 19.59 -35.19
N GLN A 169 -0.82 18.88 -35.52
CA GLN A 169 0.04 18.19 -34.53
C GLN A 169 0.76 19.16 -33.58
N ILE A 170 1.11 20.36 -34.04
CA ILE A 170 1.81 21.38 -33.24
C ILE A 170 0.84 22.24 -32.42
N PHE A 171 -0.30 22.63 -33.00
CA PHE A 171 -1.20 23.63 -32.40
C PHE A 171 -2.46 23.05 -31.74
N GLN A 172 -2.95 21.87 -32.15
CA GLN A 172 -4.18 21.25 -31.62
C GLN A 172 -4.06 19.70 -31.54
N PRO A 173 -3.20 19.18 -30.65
CA PRO A 173 -2.91 17.74 -30.57
C PRO A 173 -4.11 16.87 -30.19
N ASP A 174 -5.15 17.44 -29.58
CA ASP A 174 -6.37 16.72 -29.14
C ASP A 174 -7.36 16.43 -30.27
N ALA A 175 -7.28 17.15 -31.39
CA ALA A 175 -8.17 16.98 -32.54
C ALA A 175 -7.84 15.75 -33.43
N LEU A 176 -6.75 15.04 -33.13
CA LEU A 176 -6.33 13.85 -33.89
C LEU A 176 -7.07 12.57 -33.43
N PRO A 177 -7.52 11.70 -34.36
CA PRO A 177 -8.06 10.38 -34.05
C PRO A 177 -7.09 9.55 -33.22
N ASN A 178 -7.63 8.79 -32.26
CA ASN A 178 -6.87 8.07 -31.23
C ASN A 178 -5.69 7.21 -31.74
N ALA A 179 -5.72 6.76 -32.99
CA ALA A 179 -4.66 5.95 -33.61
C ALA A 179 -3.33 6.70 -33.85
N PHE A 180 -3.34 8.03 -33.92
CA PHE A 180 -2.16 8.83 -34.28
C PHE A 180 -1.64 9.73 -33.15
N ARG A 181 -2.16 9.58 -31.93
CA ARG A 181 -1.63 10.31 -30.77
C ARG A 181 -0.31 9.67 -30.31
N PRO A 182 0.78 10.45 -30.16
CA PRO A 182 2.00 9.94 -29.55
C PRO A 182 1.69 9.55 -28.10
N LYS A 183 1.90 8.27 -27.76
CA LYS A 183 1.69 7.77 -26.41
C LYS A 183 2.58 8.56 -25.43
N PRO A 184 2.03 9.14 -24.35
CA PRO A 184 2.82 9.89 -23.38
C PRO A 184 3.94 9.00 -22.83
N ARG A 185 5.19 9.41 -23.03
CA ARG A 185 6.34 8.77 -22.40
C ARG A 185 6.33 9.16 -20.93
N ILE A 186 5.80 8.28 -20.10
CA ILE A 186 5.95 8.34 -18.65
C ILE A 186 7.44 8.17 -18.38
N GLN A 187 8.15 9.27 -18.08
CA GLN A 187 9.46 9.19 -17.46
C GLN A 187 9.22 8.93 -15.99
N THR A 188 9.34 7.66 -15.60
CA THR A 188 9.37 7.27 -14.20
C THR A 188 10.64 7.85 -13.59
N VAL A 189 10.53 9.05 -13.01
CA VAL A 189 11.56 9.54 -12.11
C VAL A 189 11.48 8.61 -10.90
N GLU A 190 12.43 7.69 -10.80
CA GLU A 190 12.63 6.89 -9.60
C GLU A 190 13.05 7.86 -8.48
N VAL A 191 12.04 8.47 -7.85
CA VAL A 191 12.21 9.10 -6.55
C VAL A 191 12.46 7.94 -5.62
N LYS A 192 13.75 7.64 -5.39
CA LYS A 192 14.20 6.81 -4.29
C LYS A 192 13.77 7.52 -3.00
N VAL A 193 12.51 7.37 -2.64
CA VAL A 193 12.07 7.61 -1.27
C VAL A 193 12.88 6.63 -0.46
N PRO A 194 13.77 7.09 0.45
CA PRO A 194 14.44 6.18 1.35
C PRO A 194 13.33 5.37 2.01
N ALA A 195 13.42 4.04 1.92
CA ALA A 195 12.53 3.18 2.69
C ALA A 195 12.51 3.73 4.12
N PRO A 196 11.34 3.98 4.74
CA PRO A 196 11.31 4.29 6.15
C PRO A 196 12.10 3.18 6.82
N ALA A 197 13.19 3.56 7.47
CA ALA A 197 13.96 2.61 8.24
C ALA A 197 13.02 2.15 9.35
N PHE A 198 12.38 1.00 9.16
CA PHE A 198 11.81 0.22 10.23
C PHE A 198 13.00 -0.33 11.04
N ALA A 199 13.75 0.57 11.67
CA ALA A 199 14.51 0.19 12.84
C ALA A 199 13.45 -0.04 13.91
N PRO A 200 13.33 -1.24 14.49
CA PRO A 200 12.55 -1.40 15.71
C PRO A 200 13.20 -0.50 16.74
N SER A 201 12.56 0.63 16.99
CA SER A 201 12.96 1.57 18.02
C SER A 201 12.51 1.01 19.36
N SER A 202 13.31 1.23 20.39
CA SER A 202 12.94 0.81 21.74
C SER A 202 11.57 1.38 22.08
N GLN A 203 10.58 0.52 22.34
CA GLN A 203 9.27 0.98 22.76
C GLN A 203 9.18 0.92 24.27
N TYR A 204 8.86 2.06 24.86
CA TYR A 204 8.79 2.23 26.29
C TYR A 204 7.36 2.48 26.76
N VAL A 205 6.96 1.84 27.85
CA VAL A 205 5.61 1.98 28.42
C VAL A 205 5.70 2.26 29.91
N ALA A 206 4.97 3.26 30.38
CA ALA A 206 4.77 3.54 31.80
C ALA A 206 3.29 3.41 32.14
N LEU A 207 2.99 2.65 33.20
CA LEU A 207 1.65 2.55 33.75
C LEU A 207 1.53 3.55 34.91
N LEU A 208 0.68 4.56 34.75
CA LEU A 208 0.47 5.60 35.74
C LEU A 208 -0.71 5.17 36.62
N GLN A 209 -0.39 4.77 37.85
CA GLN A 209 -1.34 4.22 38.81
C GLN A 209 -1.50 5.14 40.00
N GLY A 210 -2.71 5.13 40.57
CA GLY A 210 -3.02 5.83 41.82
C GLY A 210 -2.95 4.93 43.03
N PRO A 211 -3.14 5.48 44.24
CA PRO A 211 -3.14 4.72 45.50
C PRO A 211 -4.17 3.59 45.54
N SER A 212 -5.24 3.69 44.75
CA SER A 212 -6.31 2.70 44.62
C SER A 212 -5.96 1.50 43.72
N GLY A 213 -4.76 1.46 43.12
CA GLY A 213 -4.21 0.27 42.44
C GLY A 213 -4.67 0.05 40.99
N GLY A 214 -5.58 0.86 40.45
CA GLY A 214 -6.00 0.80 39.05
C GLY A 214 -5.11 1.63 38.10
N PRO A 215 -4.84 1.16 36.86
CA PRO A 215 -4.19 1.98 35.84
C PRO A 215 -5.11 3.13 35.41
N ALA A 216 -4.68 4.34 35.72
CA ALA A 216 -5.41 5.55 35.38
C ALA A 216 -5.01 6.07 33.98
N PHE A 217 -3.71 6.01 33.66
CA PHE A 217 -3.16 6.33 32.34
C PHE A 217 -2.09 5.35 31.89
N ILE A 218 -1.97 5.18 30.57
CA ILE A 218 -0.87 4.44 29.92
C ILE A 218 -0.07 5.46 29.11
N LEU A 219 1.21 5.60 29.39
CA LEU A 219 2.15 6.41 28.63
C LEU A 219 2.99 5.48 27.76
N THR A 220 3.02 5.72 26.45
CA THR A 220 3.88 5.01 25.50
C THR A 220 4.84 5.99 24.86
N ILE A 221 6.14 5.68 24.84
CA ILE A 221 7.19 6.50 24.25
C ILE A 221 7.93 5.67 23.20
N ASP A 222 8.09 6.24 22.02
CA ASP A 222 8.93 5.69 20.95
C ASP A 222 10.37 6.18 21.14
N GLY A 223 11.32 5.25 21.32
CA GLY A 223 12.73 5.57 21.57
C GLY A 223 13.46 6.22 20.40
N ALA A 224 12.99 6.06 19.16
CA ALA A 224 13.61 6.69 17.98
C ALA A 224 13.07 8.09 17.74
N THR A 225 11.74 8.24 17.76
CA THR A 225 11.11 9.53 17.48
C THR A 225 10.98 10.42 18.72
N LYS A 226 11.10 9.83 19.92
CA LYS A 226 10.80 10.46 21.21
C LYS A 226 9.39 11.07 21.26
N ASN A 227 8.50 10.54 20.43
CA ASN A 227 7.08 10.84 20.50
C ASN A 227 6.47 10.06 21.66
N PHE A 228 5.45 10.64 22.30
CA PHE A 228 4.73 9.95 23.34
C PHE A 228 3.22 10.05 23.15
N THR A 229 2.53 8.99 23.53
CA THR A 229 1.06 8.90 23.53
C THR A 229 0.60 8.61 24.95
N VAL A 230 -0.41 9.35 25.40
CA VAL A 230 -1.05 9.13 26.69
C VAL A 230 -2.46 8.64 26.45
N ARG A 231 -2.76 7.44 26.95
CA ARG A 231 -4.08 6.82 26.89
C ARG A 231 -4.75 6.88 28.25
N LYS A 232 -5.99 7.35 28.30
CA LYS A 232 -6.77 7.47 29.54
C LYS A 232 -7.64 6.23 29.70
N VAL A 233 -7.46 5.49 30.80
CA VAL A 233 -8.12 4.18 31.00
C VAL A 233 -9.24 4.25 32.03
N GLY A 234 -9.06 5.01 33.11
CA GLY A 234 -10.06 5.07 34.20
C GLY A 234 -10.04 6.33 35.04
N ALA A 235 -9.18 7.31 34.73
CA ALA A 235 -9.18 8.58 35.45
C ALA A 235 -10.40 9.42 35.05
N THR A 236 -11.07 10.07 36.01
CA THR A 236 -12.07 11.12 35.71
C THR A 236 -11.62 12.39 36.40
N ALA A 237 -11.58 13.51 35.66
CA ALA A 237 -11.26 14.81 36.24
C ALA A 237 -12.54 15.47 36.73
N ASP A 238 -12.46 16.18 37.86
CA ASP A 238 -13.55 17.01 38.34
C ASP A 238 -13.87 18.13 37.32
N PRO A 239 -15.13 18.58 37.22
CA PRO A 239 -15.50 19.69 36.35
C PRO A 239 -14.63 20.94 36.58
N GLY A 240 -13.98 21.43 35.52
CA GLY A 240 -13.07 22.59 35.59
C GLY A 240 -11.64 22.28 36.06
N LYS A 241 -11.30 21.00 36.24
CA LYS A 241 -9.94 20.52 36.50
C LYS A 241 -9.43 19.72 35.30
N ASN A 242 -8.13 19.81 35.06
CA ASN A 242 -7.44 19.07 34.02
C ASN A 242 -6.32 18.23 34.63
N PHE A 243 -5.97 17.13 33.98
CA PHE A 243 -4.77 16.40 34.35
C PHE A 243 -3.56 16.99 33.62
N GLU A 244 -2.40 16.98 34.25
CA GLU A 244 -1.15 17.40 33.60
C GLU A 244 -0.07 16.35 33.83
N LEU A 245 0.66 16.01 32.77
CA LEU A 245 1.76 15.06 32.81
C LEU A 245 3.09 15.77 33.06
N TRP A 246 3.88 15.20 33.95
CA TRP A 246 5.18 15.74 34.36
C TRP A 246 6.29 14.70 34.20
N LEU A 247 7.44 15.17 33.74
CA LEU A 247 8.71 14.45 33.75
C LEU A 247 9.51 14.87 35.00
N ILE A 248 9.80 13.91 35.88
CA ILE A 248 10.57 14.12 37.09
C ILE A 248 11.83 13.25 37.01
N SER A 249 13.01 13.87 37.03
CA SER A 249 14.29 13.19 37.06
C SER A 249 15.24 13.93 37.99
N ASP A 250 16.13 13.19 38.63
CA ASP A 250 17.29 13.68 39.38
C ASP A 250 18.25 14.54 38.53
N LYS A 251 18.27 14.32 37.22
CA LYS A 251 19.06 15.10 36.24
C LYS A 251 18.38 16.43 35.87
N LEU A 252 17.15 16.69 36.33
CA LEU A 252 16.43 17.92 36.07
C LEU A 252 16.28 18.74 37.38
N PRO A 253 16.53 20.06 37.35
CA PRO A 253 16.44 20.89 38.56
C PRO A 253 15.00 21.08 39.04
N GLN A 254 14.00 20.99 38.15
CA GLN A 254 12.58 21.10 38.45
C GLN A 254 11.77 20.13 37.58
N PRO A 255 10.58 19.69 38.04
CA PRO A 255 9.65 18.91 37.22
C PRO A 255 9.32 19.64 35.92
N ARG A 256 9.30 18.93 34.80
CA ARG A 256 8.96 19.51 33.50
C ARG A 256 7.56 19.08 33.06
N SER A 257 6.70 20.05 32.76
CA SER A 257 5.41 19.76 32.12
C SER A 257 5.63 19.17 30.72
N LEU A 258 5.02 18.01 30.49
CA LEU A 258 4.92 17.36 29.20
C LEU A 258 3.61 17.71 28.49
N GLY A 259 2.65 18.30 29.22
CA GLY A 259 1.41 18.81 28.66
C GLY A 259 0.17 18.39 29.45
N VAL A 260 -0.91 19.08 29.15
CA VAL A 260 -2.22 18.87 29.77
C VAL A 260 -2.92 17.70 29.08
N ILE A 261 -3.31 16.70 29.86
CA ILE A 261 -4.08 15.55 29.42
C ILE A 261 -5.57 15.95 29.44
N GLY A 262 -6.18 15.96 28.25
CA GLY A 262 -7.56 16.34 28.05
C GLY A 262 -8.59 15.24 28.40
N THR A 263 -9.77 15.36 27.79
CA THR A 263 -10.87 14.40 27.98
C THR A 263 -10.70 13.11 27.19
N SER A 264 -9.95 13.13 26.09
CA SER A 264 -9.67 12.01 25.20
C SER A 264 -8.19 11.60 25.22
N ASP A 265 -7.89 10.48 24.58
CA ASP A 265 -6.52 10.07 24.27
C ASP A 265 -5.81 11.16 23.45
N PHE A 266 -4.55 11.40 23.75
CA PHE A 266 -3.76 12.43 23.07
C PHE A 266 -2.34 11.94 22.78
N THR A 267 -1.94 12.10 21.52
CA THR A 267 -0.55 11.97 21.08
C THR A 267 0.08 13.35 21.07
N ALA A 268 1.11 13.54 21.89
CA ALA A 268 1.80 14.82 21.99
C ALA A 268 2.99 14.90 21.04
N ARG A 269 3.23 16.11 20.54
CA ARG A 269 4.41 16.51 19.73
C ARG A 269 5.71 16.30 20.54
N PRO A 270 6.91 16.34 19.92
CA PRO A 270 8.12 15.73 20.48
C PRO A 270 8.76 16.63 21.56
N VAL A 271 8.07 16.89 22.67
CA VAL A 271 8.58 17.63 23.83
C VAL A 271 9.80 16.90 24.42
N LEU A 272 9.82 15.57 24.31
CA LEU A 272 10.92 14.73 24.78
C LEU A 272 12.15 14.77 23.87
N SER A 273 12.07 15.32 22.65
CA SER A 273 13.19 15.30 21.68
C SER A 273 14.46 15.99 22.20
N GLY A 274 14.29 17.06 22.98
CA GLY A 274 15.39 17.85 23.55
C GLY A 274 16.07 17.22 24.77
N TYR A 275 15.57 16.08 25.28
CA TYR A 275 16.13 15.41 26.44
C TYR A 275 16.98 14.20 26.04
N ASP A 276 18.00 13.93 26.84
CA ASP A 276 18.84 12.74 26.68
C ASP A 276 18.00 11.46 26.97
N PRO A 277 18.15 10.38 26.18
CA PRO A 277 17.49 9.10 26.43
C PRO A 277 17.61 8.61 27.88
N ASP A 278 18.75 8.81 28.54
CA ASP A 278 18.94 8.39 29.93
C ASP A 278 18.04 9.15 30.90
N VAL A 279 17.75 10.42 30.62
CA VAL A 279 16.82 11.22 31.43
C VAL A 279 15.40 10.70 31.24
N ILE A 280 15.01 10.40 30.00
CA ILE A 280 13.67 9.91 29.66
C ILE A 280 13.41 8.53 30.29
N ASN A 281 14.40 7.64 30.22
CA ASN A 281 14.31 6.25 30.67
C ASN A 281 14.41 6.14 32.20
N GLY A 282 15.24 6.97 32.83
CA GLY A 282 15.40 7.01 34.29
C GLY A 282 14.34 7.84 35.02
N ALA A 283 13.54 8.62 34.30
CA ALA A 283 12.56 9.51 34.90
C ALA A 283 11.38 8.77 35.54
N THR A 284 10.80 9.44 36.53
CA THR A 284 9.48 9.14 37.05
C THR A 284 8.47 10.06 36.37
N TYR A 285 7.44 9.46 35.78
CA TYR A 285 6.34 10.18 35.18
C TYR A 285 5.25 10.36 36.23
N ALA A 286 4.71 11.56 36.33
CA ALA A 286 3.73 11.93 37.34
C ALA A 286 2.55 12.67 36.71
N VAL A 287 1.35 12.42 37.22
CA VAL A 287 0.15 13.17 36.84
C VAL A 287 -0.38 13.93 38.05
N THR A 288 -0.67 15.21 37.84
CA THR A 288 -1.28 16.10 38.84
C THR A 288 -2.65 16.55 38.39
N VAL A 289 -3.47 17.03 39.33
CA VAL A 289 -4.76 17.65 39.04
C VAL A 289 -4.57 19.17 39.05
N GLU A 290 -4.66 19.78 37.89
CA GLU A 290 -4.43 21.19 37.68
C GLU A 290 -5.75 21.91 37.40
N GLN A 291 -5.71 23.24 37.44
CA GLN A 291 -6.83 24.07 37.01
C GLN A 291 -7.06 23.97 35.49
N ALA A 292 -8.19 24.52 35.02
CA ALA A 292 -8.47 24.61 33.58
C ALA A 292 -7.30 25.27 32.84
N GLY A 293 -6.76 24.58 31.84
CA GLY A 293 -5.59 25.01 31.07
C GLY A 293 -4.22 24.55 31.61
N GLY A 294 -4.16 23.86 32.76
CA GLY A 294 -2.92 23.36 33.36
C GLY A 294 -2.27 24.32 34.35
N SER A 295 -1.03 24.04 34.71
CA SER A 295 -0.20 24.86 35.58
C SER A 295 0.20 26.17 34.88
N PRO A 296 -0.06 27.34 35.49
CA PRO A 296 0.27 28.64 34.91
C PRO A 296 1.76 28.98 35.07
N SER A 297 2.44 28.37 36.05
CA SER A 297 3.85 28.65 36.38
C SER A 297 4.82 27.67 35.74
N GLY A 298 4.32 26.60 35.11
CA GLY A 298 5.14 25.50 34.62
C GLY A 298 5.71 24.64 35.75
N GLN A 299 5.19 24.77 36.97
CA GLN A 299 5.49 23.90 38.12
C GLN A 299 4.20 23.25 38.63
N PRO A 300 4.22 22.02 39.16
CA PRO A 300 3.04 21.37 39.72
C PRO A 300 2.33 22.26 40.75
N THR A 301 1.04 22.56 40.53
CA THR A 301 0.26 23.33 41.54
C THR A 301 -0.27 22.40 42.62
N SER A 302 -0.45 21.11 42.30
CA SER A 302 -0.91 20.08 43.22
C SER A 302 0.06 18.91 43.34
N ALA A 303 -0.10 18.10 44.39
CA ALA A 303 0.69 16.90 44.59
C ALA A 303 0.40 15.86 43.49
N PRO A 304 1.40 15.08 43.05
CA PRO A 304 1.19 13.96 42.14
C PRO A 304 0.20 12.96 42.71
N ILE A 305 -0.88 12.70 41.98
CA ILE A 305 -1.90 11.71 42.36
C ILE A 305 -1.63 10.35 41.73
N LEU A 306 -0.90 10.33 40.61
CA LEU A 306 -0.56 9.13 39.86
C LEU A 306 0.92 9.20 39.48
N THR A 307 1.64 8.09 39.64
CA THR A 307 3.05 8.02 39.24
C THR A 307 3.35 6.68 38.58
N GLY A 308 4.43 6.64 37.79
CA GLY A 308 4.84 5.46 37.06
C GLY A 308 6.27 5.61 36.54
N LYS A 309 6.97 4.47 36.47
CA LYS A 309 8.28 4.38 35.83
C LYS A 309 8.15 3.80 34.44
N LEU A 310 9.08 4.18 33.58
CA LEU A 310 9.15 3.70 32.23
C LEU A 310 9.76 2.29 32.19
N ILE A 311 9.13 1.40 31.43
CA ILE A 311 9.58 0.02 31.22
C ILE A 311 9.82 -0.17 29.73
N GLU A 312 10.98 -0.73 29.36
CA GLU A 312 11.26 -1.10 27.98
C GLU A 312 10.51 -2.39 27.63
N THR A 313 9.67 -2.32 26.61
CA THR A 313 8.80 -3.43 26.18
C THR A 313 9.29 -4.12 24.91
N VAL A 314 10.11 -3.42 24.10
CA VAL A 314 10.77 -3.97 22.91
C VAL A 314 12.20 -3.40 22.88
N PRO A 315 13.25 -4.23 22.99
CA PRO A 315 14.63 -3.79 22.82
C PRO A 315 14.90 -3.39 21.35
N PRO A 316 15.84 -2.48 21.07
CA PRO A 316 16.19 -2.17 19.70
C PRO A 316 16.86 -3.38 19.06
N ALA A 317 16.56 -3.65 17.79
CA ALA A 317 17.20 -4.77 17.09
C ALA A 317 18.72 -4.58 17.11
N SER A 318 19.42 -5.57 17.66
CA SER A 318 20.88 -5.60 17.62
C SER A 318 21.33 -5.66 16.16
N ALA A 319 22.19 -4.74 15.74
CA ALA A 319 22.74 -4.71 14.40
C ALA A 319 23.44 -6.04 14.07
N PRO A 320 23.34 -6.56 12.83
CA PRO A 320 24.02 -7.79 12.45
C PRO A 320 25.55 -7.63 12.59
N PRO A 321 26.27 -8.68 13.03
CA PRO A 321 27.72 -8.63 13.12
C PRO A 321 28.32 -8.40 11.73
N ARG A 322 29.32 -7.51 11.70
CA ARG A 322 30.00 -7.02 10.50
C ARG A 322 30.96 -8.03 9.91
#